data_AF-A0A947F8R2-F1
#
_entry.id   AF-A0A947F8R2-F1
#
_cell.length_a   1.000
_cell.length_b   1.000
_cell.length_c   1.000
_cell.angle_alpha   90.00
_cell.angle_beta   90.00
_cell.angle_gamma   90.00
#
_symmetry.space_group_name_H-M   'P 1'
#
loop_
_entity.id
_entity.type
_entity.pdbx_description
1 polymer ?
#
loop_
_entity_poly.entity_id
_entity_poly.type
_entity_poly.pdbx_seq_one_letter_code
_entity_poly.pdbx_strand_id
1 'polypeptide(L)'
;VIPFGNFFEIGYLDVTSDFSASQIRKFTLNTVNKDNIVLNSDGTIRYQPFLLRGSYINWEMRYPVKVLGSTRGKFYVAQYLDEWHIGYFGREHALAGSVFDFRFDAMVSSKTRQPSFACDLSVQKIFDYWAFSAIAIGPSFVLSNLKSGTFGFYTLFFNMRVKVGSSL
;
A
#
# COMPACT_ATOMS: atom_id res chain seq x y z
N VAL A 1 24.80 7.03 -11.77
CA VAL A 1 24.16 6.01 -12.64
C VAL A 1 22.65 6.22 -12.57
N ILE A 2 22.04 6.69 -13.66
CA ILE A 2 20.57 6.79 -13.79
C ILE A 2 20.09 5.43 -14.31
N PRO A 3 19.30 4.65 -13.55
CA PRO A 3 18.75 3.40 -14.06
C PRO A 3 17.77 3.71 -15.19
N PHE A 4 18.09 3.33 -16.43
CA PHE A 4 17.12 3.34 -17.51
C PHE A 4 16.09 2.23 -17.25
N GLY A 5 14.84 2.60 -17.03
CA GLY A 5 13.74 1.69 -16.74
C GLY A 5 12.40 2.31 -17.14
N ASN A 6 11.29 1.62 -16.87
CA ASN A 6 9.97 2.14 -17.22
C ASN A 6 9.58 3.27 -16.23
N PHE A 7 9.76 4.53 -16.67
CA PHE A 7 9.52 5.73 -15.86
C PHE A 7 8.04 6.16 -15.84
N PHE A 8 7.25 5.65 -16.77
CA PHE A 8 5.83 5.99 -16.88
C PHE A 8 5.03 4.77 -17.30
N GLU A 9 3.92 4.54 -16.61
CA GLU A 9 2.98 3.47 -16.90
C GLU A 9 1.57 4.08 -16.96
N ILE A 10 0.77 3.66 -17.94
CA ILE A 10 -0.62 4.08 -18.09
C ILE A 10 -1.49 2.85 -18.30
N GLY A 11 -2.68 2.86 -17.72
CA GLY A 11 -3.66 1.79 -17.81
C GLY A 11 -5.07 2.36 -17.83
N TYR A 12 -5.98 1.61 -18.43
CA TYR A 12 -7.40 1.90 -18.41
C TYR A 12 -8.11 0.73 -17.76
N LEU A 13 -8.98 1.03 -16.80
CA LEU A 13 -9.81 0.05 -16.11
C LEU A 13 -11.27 0.45 -16.31
N ASP A 14 -12.09 -0.49 -16.75
CA ASP A 14 -13.52 -0.28 -16.93
C ASP A 14 -14.32 -1.39 -16.26
N VAL A 15 -15.34 -1.01 -15.51
CA VAL A 15 -16.23 -1.94 -14.83
C VAL A 15 -17.33 -2.35 -15.81
N THR A 16 -17.30 -3.60 -16.24
CA THR A 16 -18.19 -4.12 -17.30
C THR A 16 -19.66 -4.23 -16.92
N SER A 17 -19.98 -4.22 -15.62
CA SER A 17 -21.36 -4.31 -15.14
C SER A 17 -21.56 -3.53 -13.84
N ASP A 18 -22.62 -2.73 -13.78
CA ASP A 18 -23.01 -2.06 -12.56
C ASP A 18 -23.54 -3.02 -11.49
N PHE A 19 -23.32 -2.65 -10.22
CA PHE A 19 -23.88 -3.38 -9.09
C PHE A 19 -25.41 -3.22 -9.05
N SER A 20 -26.13 -4.33 -8.93
CA SER A 20 -27.59 -4.30 -8.74
C SER A 20 -27.95 -3.76 -7.35
N ALA A 21 -29.18 -3.24 -7.18
CA ALA A 21 -29.64 -2.70 -5.91
C ALA A 21 -29.57 -3.72 -4.74
N SER A 22 -29.78 -5.00 -5.04
CA SER A 22 -29.66 -6.09 -4.05
C SER A 22 -28.21 -6.36 -3.66
N GLN A 23 -27.26 -6.29 -4.61
CA GLN A 23 -25.83 -6.41 -4.34
C GLN A 23 -25.31 -5.24 -3.51
N ILE A 24 -25.71 -4.02 -3.83
CA ILE A 24 -25.33 -2.83 -3.06
C ILE A 24 -25.76 -3.00 -1.61
N ARG A 25 -27.04 -3.31 -1.37
CA ARG A 25 -27.55 -3.57 0.00
C ARG A 25 -26.81 -4.72 0.69
N LYS A 26 -26.51 -5.79 -0.04
CA LYS A 26 -25.75 -6.92 0.50
C LYS A 26 -24.36 -6.50 0.98
N PHE A 27 -23.63 -5.71 0.19
CA PHE A 27 -22.25 -5.34 0.48
C PHE A 27 -22.12 -4.16 1.46
N THR A 28 -23.11 -3.26 1.52
CA THR A 28 -23.05 -2.09 2.40
C THR A 28 -23.84 -2.24 3.70
N LEU A 29 -24.98 -2.94 3.69
CA LEU A 29 -25.94 -2.97 4.80
C LEU A 29 -26.17 -4.37 5.40
N ASN A 30 -26.18 -5.43 4.60
CA ASN A 30 -26.58 -6.79 5.04
C ASN A 30 -25.40 -7.78 5.17
N THR A 31 -24.19 -7.28 5.37
CA THR A 31 -22.97 -8.07 5.63
C THR A 31 -22.89 -8.59 7.07
N VAL A 32 -21.97 -9.52 7.33
CA VAL A 32 -21.66 -10.07 8.68
C VAL A 32 -21.25 -8.98 9.69
N ASN A 33 -20.73 -7.85 9.21
CA ASN A 33 -20.42 -6.67 10.01
C ASN A 33 -21.60 -5.68 10.00
N LYS A 34 -22.33 -5.62 11.11
CA LYS A 34 -23.57 -4.81 11.30
C LYS A 34 -23.37 -3.28 11.23
N ASP A 35 -22.13 -2.80 11.09
CA ASP A 35 -21.76 -1.37 11.08
C ASP A 35 -20.73 -1.04 9.97
N ASN A 36 -21.01 -1.46 8.74
CA ASN A 36 -20.12 -1.23 7.60
C ASN A 36 -20.12 0.22 7.11
N ILE A 37 -21.21 0.95 7.33
CA ILE A 37 -21.29 2.39 7.08
C ILE A 37 -21.12 3.10 8.42
N VAL A 38 -20.05 3.86 8.57
CA VAL A 38 -19.85 4.75 9.71
C VAL A 38 -20.28 6.14 9.29
N LEU A 39 -21.13 6.78 10.10
CA LEU A 39 -21.59 8.14 9.88
C LEU A 39 -20.89 9.09 10.87
N ASN A 40 -20.73 10.35 10.46
CA ASN A 40 -20.36 11.44 11.35
C ASN A 40 -21.59 11.91 12.16
N SER A 41 -21.37 12.74 13.19
CA SER A 41 -22.45 13.30 14.02
C SER A 41 -23.43 14.21 13.26
N ASP A 42 -23.04 14.68 12.07
CA ASP A 42 -23.85 15.46 11.13
C ASP A 42 -24.65 14.60 10.13
N GLY A 43 -24.52 13.27 10.21
CA GLY A 43 -25.18 12.32 9.31
C GLY A 43 -24.45 12.05 7.99
N THR A 44 -23.29 12.68 7.74
CA THR A 44 -22.47 12.41 6.55
C THR A 44 -21.74 11.06 6.66
N ILE A 45 -21.46 10.41 5.53
CA ILE A 45 -20.76 9.12 5.52
C ILE A 45 -19.27 9.33 5.80
N ARG A 46 -18.81 8.76 6.91
CA ARG A 46 -17.41 8.76 7.35
C ARG A 46 -16.61 7.62 6.74
N TYR A 47 -17.20 6.42 6.69
CA TYR A 47 -16.58 5.23 6.12
C TYR A 47 -17.65 4.34 5.49
N GLN A 48 -17.38 3.81 4.30
CA GLN A 48 -18.21 2.79 3.66
C GLN A 48 -17.32 1.90 2.77
N PRO A 49 -17.71 0.63 2.53
CA PRO A 49 -17.05 -0.20 1.55
C PRO A 49 -17.09 0.46 0.17
N PHE A 50 -15.93 0.56 -0.48
CA PHE A 50 -15.86 1.14 -1.82
C PHE A 50 -16.32 0.12 -2.87
N LEU A 51 -17.38 0.46 -3.59
CA LEU A 51 -17.90 -0.29 -4.73
C LEU A 51 -17.43 0.40 -6.01
N LEU A 52 -16.57 -0.29 -6.77
CA LEU A 52 -15.97 0.23 -7.99
C LEU A 52 -17.01 0.38 -9.11
N ARG A 53 -17.14 1.55 -9.74
CA ARG A 53 -18.11 1.76 -10.83
C ARG A 53 -17.57 2.69 -11.90
N GLY A 54 -17.95 2.42 -13.15
CA GLY A 54 -17.51 3.19 -14.31
C GLY A 54 -16.07 2.89 -14.70
N SER A 55 -15.43 3.88 -15.32
CA SER A 55 -14.11 3.78 -15.90
C SER A 55 -13.09 4.67 -15.20
N TYR A 56 -11.84 4.22 -15.21
CA TYR A 56 -10.72 4.84 -14.53
C TYR A 56 -9.50 4.84 -15.44
N ILE A 57 -8.83 6.00 -15.52
CA ILE A 57 -7.52 6.12 -16.11
C ILE A 57 -6.52 6.04 -14.96
N ASN A 58 -5.66 5.03 -15.02
CA ASN A 58 -4.59 4.84 -14.06
C ASN A 58 -3.27 5.23 -14.70
N TRP A 59 -2.41 5.90 -13.96
CA TRP A 59 -1.06 6.18 -14.41
C TRP A 59 -0.09 6.19 -13.24
N GLU A 60 1.16 5.85 -13.48
CA GLU A 60 2.23 5.88 -12.49
C GLU A 60 3.49 6.45 -13.13
N MET A 61 4.03 7.50 -12.53
CA MET A 61 5.35 8.01 -12.83
C MET A 61 6.33 7.51 -11.77
N ARG A 62 7.45 6.92 -12.21
CA ARG A 62 8.48 6.32 -11.37
C ARG A 62 9.80 7.03 -11.60
N TYR A 63 10.44 7.50 -10.55
CA TYR A 63 11.80 8.01 -10.59
C TYR A 63 12.75 7.08 -9.82
N PRO A 64 13.62 6.32 -10.50
CA PRO A 64 14.54 5.39 -9.86
C PRO A 64 15.64 6.15 -9.11
N VAL A 65 15.91 5.72 -7.90
CA VAL A 65 16.91 6.30 -7.01
C VAL A 65 17.74 5.21 -6.34
N LYS A 66 18.98 5.54 -5.99
CA LYS A 66 19.84 4.67 -5.18
C LYS A 66 20.10 5.33 -3.84
N VAL A 67 19.41 4.85 -2.81
CA VAL A 67 19.58 5.31 -1.43
C VAL A 67 20.15 4.14 -0.62
N LEU A 68 21.20 4.39 0.18
CA LEU A 68 21.85 3.37 1.02
C LEU A 68 22.23 2.08 0.26
N GLY A 69 22.82 2.21 -0.93
CA GLY A 69 23.25 1.06 -1.73
C GLY A 69 22.11 0.20 -2.30
N SER A 70 20.85 0.62 -2.18
CA SER A 70 19.68 -0.14 -2.68
C SER A 70 19.84 -0.56 -4.14
N THR A 71 19.50 -1.81 -4.42
CA THR A 71 19.55 -2.38 -5.77
C THR A 71 18.38 -1.92 -6.64
N ARG A 72 17.22 -1.61 -6.03
CA ARG A 72 15.97 -1.23 -6.72
C ARG A 72 15.15 -0.21 -5.92
N GLY A 73 15.69 1.00 -5.76
CA GLY A 73 14.98 2.14 -5.19
C GLY A 73 14.22 2.95 -6.23
N LYS A 74 13.02 3.43 -5.90
CA LYS A 74 12.24 4.37 -6.70
C LYS A 74 11.30 5.21 -5.85
N PHE A 75 11.17 6.48 -6.18
CA PHE A 75 10.00 7.27 -5.82
C PHE A 75 8.95 7.11 -6.91
N TYR A 76 7.68 7.20 -6.54
CA TYR A 76 6.61 7.24 -7.52
C TYR A 76 5.50 8.19 -7.12
N VAL A 77 4.82 8.70 -8.13
CA VAL A 77 3.55 9.39 -8.04
C VAL A 77 2.60 8.67 -8.98
N ALA A 78 1.44 8.27 -8.49
CA ALA A 78 0.47 7.52 -9.27
C ALA A 78 -0.94 8.04 -9.02
N GLN A 79 -1.77 7.88 -10.03
CA GLN A 79 -3.20 7.89 -9.90
C GLN A 79 -3.73 6.48 -10.17
N TYR A 80 -4.42 5.91 -9.20
CA TYR A 80 -5.03 4.59 -9.31
C TYR A 80 -6.47 4.65 -8.79
N LEU A 81 -7.46 4.32 -9.62
CA LEU A 81 -8.88 4.36 -9.26
C LEU A 81 -9.35 5.72 -8.71
N ASP A 82 -8.90 6.83 -9.33
CA ASP A 82 -9.08 8.21 -8.86
C ASP A 82 -8.42 8.53 -7.50
N GLU A 83 -7.57 7.64 -6.98
CA GLU A 83 -6.80 7.85 -5.76
C GLU A 83 -5.38 8.31 -6.12
N TRP A 84 -4.89 9.32 -5.40
CA TRP A 84 -3.53 9.84 -5.57
C TRP A 84 -2.60 9.19 -4.58
N HIS A 85 -1.54 8.57 -5.11
CA HIS A 85 -0.51 7.88 -4.35
C HIS A 85 0.83 8.55 -4.57
N ILE A 86 1.55 8.77 -3.47
CA ILE A 86 2.95 9.19 -3.48
C ILE A 86 3.71 8.20 -2.61
N GLY A 87 4.75 7.60 -3.15
CA GLY A 87 5.43 6.54 -2.42
C GLY A 87 6.89 6.40 -2.75
N TYR A 88 7.52 5.59 -1.92
CA TYR A 88 8.88 5.12 -2.08
C TYR A 88 8.88 3.60 -1.98
N PHE A 89 9.64 2.96 -2.86
CA PHE A 89 9.93 1.55 -2.77
C PHE A 89 11.41 1.33 -2.94
N GLY A 90 12.02 0.64 -2.00
CA GLY A 90 13.42 0.28 -2.06
C GLY A 90 13.67 -1.12 -1.54
N ARG A 91 14.50 -1.86 -2.27
CA ARG A 91 14.94 -3.19 -1.87
C ARG A 91 16.42 -3.20 -1.54
N GLU A 92 16.78 -4.06 -0.61
CA GLU A 92 18.17 -4.35 -0.26
C GLU A 92 18.97 -3.09 0.11
N HIS A 93 18.36 -2.22 0.91
CA HIS A 93 19.08 -1.13 1.57
C HIS A 93 20.14 -1.70 2.49
N ALA A 94 21.38 -1.24 2.35
CA ALA A 94 22.50 -1.65 3.17
C ALA A 94 22.87 -0.50 4.13
N LEU A 95 22.75 -0.76 5.43
CA LEU A 95 23.16 0.18 6.48
C LEU A 95 23.86 -0.59 7.60
N ALA A 96 25.11 -0.24 7.91
CA ALA A 96 25.87 -0.80 9.04
C ALA A 96 25.93 -2.35 9.09
N GLY A 97 26.04 -3.01 7.91
CA GLY A 97 26.07 -4.48 7.81
C GLY A 97 24.69 -5.15 7.86
N SER A 98 23.63 -4.37 8.05
CA SER A 98 22.24 -4.82 7.95
C SER A 98 21.70 -4.60 6.54
N VAL A 99 20.81 -5.49 6.09
CA VAL A 99 20.11 -5.39 4.80
C VAL A 99 18.61 -5.38 5.05
N PHE A 100 17.90 -4.39 4.51
CA PHE A 100 16.44 -4.26 4.66
C PHE A 100 15.73 -3.79 3.39
N ASP A 101 14.49 -4.21 3.23
CA ASP A 101 13.54 -3.67 2.25
C ASP A 101 12.66 -2.64 2.97
N PHE A 102 12.39 -1.51 2.30
CA PHE A 102 11.51 -0.46 2.80
C PHE A 102 10.52 -0.03 1.73
N ARG A 103 9.24 0.03 2.10
CA ARG A 103 8.18 0.57 1.24
C ARG A 103 7.34 1.55 2.05
N PHE A 104 7.03 2.66 1.40
CA PHE A 104 6.08 3.63 1.90
C PHE A 104 5.13 4.02 0.76
N ASP A 105 3.83 3.99 1.02
CA ASP A 105 2.79 4.47 0.10
C ASP A 105 1.86 5.40 0.88
N ALA A 106 1.76 6.65 0.43
CA ALA A 106 0.83 7.63 0.95
C ALA A 106 -0.28 7.84 -0.07
N MET A 107 -1.47 7.32 0.24
CA MET A 107 -2.70 7.68 -0.44
C MET A 107 -3.20 9.02 0.11
N VAL A 108 -2.77 10.11 -0.52
CA VAL A 108 -2.97 11.48 -0.01
C VAL A 108 -4.38 12.02 -0.29
N SER A 109 -5.02 11.54 -1.35
CA SER A 109 -6.34 11.98 -1.76
C SER A 109 -7.10 10.84 -2.42
N SER A 110 -8.36 10.68 -2.09
CA SER A 110 -9.30 9.76 -2.74
C SER A 110 -10.68 10.39 -2.69
N LYS A 111 -11.48 10.20 -3.75
CA LYS A 111 -12.88 10.64 -3.78
C LYS A 111 -13.78 9.74 -2.94
N THR A 112 -13.30 8.55 -2.57
CA THR A 112 -14.16 7.44 -2.13
C THR A 112 -13.74 6.89 -0.77
N ARG A 113 -12.48 7.11 -0.36
CA ARG A 113 -11.90 6.59 0.89
C ARG A 113 -11.12 7.67 1.63
N GLN A 114 -10.94 7.44 2.93
CA GLN A 114 -10.10 8.29 3.77
C GLN A 114 -8.61 8.10 3.40
N PRO A 115 -7.79 9.16 3.44
CA PRO A 115 -6.35 9.05 3.24
C PRO A 115 -5.73 7.94 4.10
N SER A 116 -4.79 7.20 3.51
CA SER A 116 -4.12 6.09 4.19
C SER A 116 -2.64 6.07 3.88
N PHE A 117 -1.84 5.64 4.87
CA PHE A 117 -0.39 5.59 4.77
C PHE A 117 0.07 4.18 5.09
N ALA A 118 0.51 3.45 4.08
CA ALA A 118 1.05 2.11 4.24
C ALA A 118 2.58 2.17 4.34
N CYS A 119 3.12 1.42 5.29
CA CYS A 119 4.55 1.31 5.52
C CYS A 119 4.92 -0.15 5.75
N ASP A 120 5.89 -0.63 4.99
CA ASP A 120 6.46 -1.97 5.15
C ASP A 120 7.96 -1.85 5.41
N LEU A 121 8.41 -2.47 6.49
CA LEU A 121 9.83 -2.62 6.79
C LEU A 121 10.11 -4.12 6.93
N SER A 122 11.07 -4.63 6.16
CA SER A 122 11.49 -6.03 6.26
C SER A 122 12.99 -6.11 6.34
N VAL A 123 13.52 -6.66 7.42
CA VAL A 123 14.96 -6.81 7.64
C VAL A 123 15.38 -8.22 7.28
N GLN A 124 16.31 -8.34 6.33
CA GLN A 124 16.84 -9.61 5.82
C GLN A 124 18.14 -10.02 6.52
N LYS A 125 18.97 -9.05 6.88
CA LYS A 125 20.21 -9.26 7.64
C LYS A 125 20.23 -8.22 8.75
N ILE A 126 20.25 -8.64 10.02
CA ILE A 126 20.26 -7.68 11.14
C ILE A 126 21.69 -7.23 11.46
N PHE A 127 22.70 -8.10 11.30
CA PHE A 127 24.12 -7.76 11.48
C PHE A 127 24.99 -8.63 10.59
N ASP A 128 26.28 -8.27 10.43
CA ASP A 128 27.18 -8.92 9.48
C ASP A 128 27.38 -10.44 9.68
N TYR A 129 26.88 -10.99 10.80
CA TYR A 129 26.93 -12.40 11.18
C TYR A 129 25.58 -13.00 11.63
N TRP A 130 24.48 -12.25 11.55
CA TRP A 130 23.16 -12.72 12.01
C TRP A 130 22.24 -13.08 10.84
N ALA A 131 21.86 -14.36 10.82
CA ALA A 131 20.94 -15.02 9.90
C ALA A 131 21.37 -15.01 8.43
N PHE A 132 21.31 -16.20 7.81
CA PHE A 132 21.40 -16.38 6.37
C PHE A 132 20.51 -15.37 5.65
N SER A 133 20.98 -14.82 4.51
CA SER A 133 20.17 -13.90 3.68
C SER A 133 18.86 -14.53 3.15
N ALA A 134 18.57 -15.77 3.53
CA ALA A 134 17.36 -16.50 3.21
C ALA A 134 16.11 -15.97 3.94
N ILE A 135 16.22 -15.42 5.15
CA ILE A 135 15.05 -15.02 5.95
C ILE A 135 14.94 -13.49 6.01
N ALA A 136 13.77 -12.94 5.73
CA ALA A 136 13.46 -11.54 5.95
C ALA A 136 12.18 -11.38 6.77
N ILE A 137 12.20 -10.48 7.74
CA ILE A 137 11.13 -10.35 8.71
C ILE A 137 10.89 -8.87 9.06
N GLY A 138 9.64 -8.49 9.25
CA GLY A 138 9.35 -7.18 9.82
C GLY A 138 7.90 -6.75 9.71
N PRO A 139 7.58 -5.59 10.32
CA PRO A 139 6.22 -5.10 10.40
C PRO A 139 5.75 -4.52 9.07
N SER A 140 4.45 -4.62 8.87
CA SER A 140 3.70 -3.84 7.89
C SER A 140 2.54 -3.20 8.61
N PHE A 141 2.34 -1.91 8.40
CA PHE A 141 1.25 -1.19 9.03
C PHE A 141 0.62 -0.18 8.10
N VAL A 142 -0.67 0.04 8.30
CA VAL A 142 -1.44 1.06 7.61
C VAL A 142 -1.97 2.03 8.66
N LEU A 143 -1.67 3.31 8.48
CA LEU A 143 -2.21 4.40 9.29
C LEU A 143 -3.36 5.06 8.53
N SER A 144 -4.47 5.31 9.21
CA SER A 144 -5.60 6.06 8.66
C SER A 144 -6.48 6.60 9.81
N ASN A 145 -7.55 7.30 9.46
CA ASN A 145 -8.54 7.75 10.43
C ASN A 145 -9.37 6.55 10.93
N LEU A 146 -9.33 6.32 12.24
CA LEU A 146 -10.09 5.29 12.92
C LEU A 146 -11.59 5.64 12.95
N LYS A 147 -12.44 4.67 13.31
CA LYS A 147 -13.88 4.91 13.53
C LYS A 147 -14.16 6.02 14.54
N SER A 148 -13.25 6.24 15.50
CA SER A 148 -13.42 7.15 16.64
C SER A 148 -13.27 8.64 16.30
N GLY A 149 -12.57 9.00 15.23
CA GLY A 149 -12.15 10.41 15.04
C GLY A 149 -10.69 10.51 14.69
N THR A 150 -9.90 9.69 15.37
CA THR A 150 -8.47 9.90 15.55
C THR A 150 -7.65 9.22 14.47
N PHE A 151 -6.53 9.83 14.10
CA PHE A 151 -5.51 9.19 13.26
C PHE A 151 -4.77 8.11 14.07
N GLY A 152 -4.63 6.92 13.51
CA GLY A 152 -3.93 5.82 14.19
C GLY A 152 -3.69 4.60 13.31
N PHE A 153 -3.26 3.51 13.95
CA PHE A 153 -3.05 2.22 13.28
C PHE A 153 -4.38 1.60 12.86
N TYR A 154 -4.64 1.64 11.57
CA TYR A 154 -5.78 0.95 10.97
C TYR A 154 -5.52 -0.55 10.89
N THR A 155 -4.30 -0.94 10.54
CA THR A 155 -3.89 -2.35 10.53
C THR A 155 -2.42 -2.51 10.84
N LEU A 156 -2.08 -3.61 11.51
CA LEU A 156 -0.71 -4.01 11.83
C LEU A 156 -0.58 -5.50 11.51
N PHE A 157 0.39 -5.82 10.65
CA PHE A 157 0.75 -7.16 10.26
C PHE A 157 2.25 -7.38 10.45
N PHE A 158 2.63 -8.65 10.45
CA PHE A 158 4.02 -9.06 10.47
C PHE A 158 4.28 -9.95 9.27
N ASN A 159 5.22 -9.55 8.43
CA ASN A 159 5.57 -10.26 7.21
C ASN A 159 6.85 -11.06 7.44
N MET A 160 6.83 -12.32 7.02
CA MET A 160 7.99 -13.19 6.96
C MET A 160 8.17 -13.68 5.53
N ARG A 161 9.40 -13.64 5.03
CA ARG A 161 9.80 -14.14 3.72
C ARG A 161 10.95 -15.11 3.89
N VAL A 162 10.86 -16.29 3.27
CA VAL A 162 11.91 -17.30 3.25
C VAL A 162 12.30 -17.55 1.79
N LYS A 163 13.58 -17.40 1.46
CA LYS A 163 14.17 -17.79 0.18
C LYS A 163 14.72 -19.20 0.32
N VAL A 164 14.14 -20.14 -0.41
CA VAL A 164 14.61 -21.54 -0.45
C VAL A 164 15.50 -21.72 -1.68
N GLY A 165 16.66 -22.36 -1.52
CA GLY A 165 17.59 -22.60 -2.62
C GLY A 165 18.65 -21.51 -2.86
N SER A 166 18.92 -20.64 -1.90
CA SER A 166 20.13 -19.80 -1.99
C SER A 166 21.37 -20.64 -1.72
N SER A 167 22.33 -20.65 -2.64
CA SER A 167 23.64 -21.24 -2.40
C SER A 167 24.36 -20.45 -1.30
N LEU A 168 24.92 -21.19 -0.34
CA LEU A 168 25.78 -20.73 0.76
C LEU A 168 26.84 -19.72 0.31
#